data_AF-A0A1Q6E8K9-F1
#
_entry.id   AF-A0A1Q6E8K9-F1
#
_cell.length_a   1.000
_cell.length_b   1.000
_cell.length_c   1.000
_cell.angle_alpha   90.00
_cell.angle_beta   90.00
_cell.angle_gamma   90.00
#
_symmetry.space_group_name_H-M   'P 1'
#
loop_
_entity.id
_entity.type
_entity.pdbx_description
1 polymer ?
#
loop_
_entity_poly.entity_id
_entity_poly.type
_entity_poly.pdbx_seq_one_letter_code
_entity_poly.pdbx_strand_id
1 'polypeptide(L)'
;MSTERNLRPVTTLRLAEMKSRGEKIAMLTAYDYSMARILDRAGIDVILVGDSAANVMAGYETTVPMTLDNMIYHAQSVTRAVERALVVVDMPFGTYQGNSKEALCSAVLLSAGIPVMGHLGLTPQSIHKYGTYAVRAKEEAEAEKLLEDAHLLEKAGCFGIVLEKIPAHLAGQVARELAIPIIGIGAGRYVDGQVLVTHDMLGINSEFSPRFLRRYANLTETMSGAFGSYIRDVKEGDFPSEEEQY
;
A
#
# COMPACT_ATOMS: atom_id res chain seq x y z
N MET A 1 -6.86 -27.15 -12.34
CA MET A 1 -6.60 -27.38 -10.90
C MET A 1 -7.34 -26.29 -10.11
N SER A 2 -8.35 -26.71 -9.35
CA SER A 2 -9.12 -25.96 -8.33
C SER A 2 -9.57 -24.53 -8.64
N THR A 3 -10.66 -24.38 -9.40
CA THR A 3 -11.41 -23.12 -9.61
C THR A 3 -12.53 -22.90 -8.60
N GLU A 4 -12.43 -23.43 -7.38
CA GLU A 4 -13.16 -22.88 -6.25
C GLU A 4 -12.30 -21.76 -5.66
N ARG A 5 -12.38 -20.56 -6.26
CA ARG A 5 -11.84 -19.35 -5.65
C ARG A 5 -12.54 -19.20 -4.31
N ASN A 6 -11.84 -19.43 -3.21
CA ASN A 6 -12.41 -19.33 -1.88
C ASN A 6 -12.76 -17.85 -1.62
N LEU A 7 -14.02 -17.50 -1.91
CA LEU A 7 -14.64 -16.16 -1.83
C LEU A 7 -14.72 -15.61 -0.39
N ARG A 8 -14.14 -16.30 0.59
CA ARG A 8 -14.14 -15.83 1.98
C ARG A 8 -13.35 -14.53 2.10
N PRO A 9 -13.89 -13.50 2.75
CA PRO A 9 -13.16 -12.28 3.06
C PRO A 9 -11.83 -12.57 3.76
N VAL A 10 -10.83 -11.74 3.47
CA VAL A 10 -9.55 -11.73 4.16
C VAL A 10 -9.73 -10.91 5.43
N THR A 11 -9.38 -11.51 6.56
CA THR A 11 -9.44 -10.89 7.88
C THR A 11 -8.04 -10.84 8.48
N THR A 12 -7.86 -10.05 9.53
CA THR A 12 -6.59 -10.00 10.27
C THR A 12 -6.19 -11.36 10.84
N LEU A 13 -7.16 -12.14 11.31
CA LEU A 13 -6.95 -13.53 11.73
C LEU A 13 -6.41 -14.38 10.57
N ARG A 14 -6.98 -14.26 9.37
CA ARG A 14 -6.51 -15.01 8.20
C ARG A 14 -5.08 -14.65 7.83
N LEU A 15 -4.68 -13.39 7.95
CA LEU A 15 -3.29 -12.98 7.71
C LEU A 15 -2.33 -13.61 8.73
N ALA A 16 -2.72 -13.66 10.01
CA ALA A 16 -1.94 -14.37 11.03
C ALA A 16 -1.84 -15.88 10.74
N GLU A 17 -2.93 -16.50 10.28
CA GLU A 17 -2.92 -17.89 9.84
C GLU A 17 -1.99 -18.11 8.63
N MET A 18 -2.02 -17.21 7.64
CA MET A 18 -1.12 -17.27 6.48
C MET A 18 0.34 -17.26 6.93
N LYS A 19 0.72 -16.36 7.84
CA LYS A 19 2.05 -16.36 8.46
C LYS A 19 2.37 -17.69 9.14
N SER A 20 1.46 -18.23 9.96
CA SER A 20 1.68 -19.50 10.66
C SER A 20 1.90 -20.69 9.72
N ARG A 21 1.33 -20.64 8.50
CA ARG A 21 1.49 -21.63 7.44
C ARG A 21 2.67 -21.35 6.50
N GLY A 22 3.36 -20.22 6.66
CA GLY A 22 4.41 -19.76 5.75
C GLY A 22 3.89 -19.30 4.37
N GLU A 23 2.59 -19.03 4.25
CA GLU A 23 1.93 -18.52 3.05
C GLU A 23 2.19 -17.02 2.91
N LYS A 24 2.72 -16.58 1.77
CA LYS A 24 3.08 -15.16 1.58
C LYS A 24 1.85 -14.30 1.33
N ILE A 25 1.81 -13.14 1.97
CA ILE A 25 0.73 -12.16 1.83
C ILE A 25 1.06 -11.19 0.70
N ALA A 26 0.14 -11.04 -0.25
CA ALA A 26 0.26 -10.06 -1.33
C ALA A 26 -0.58 -8.81 -1.03
N MET A 27 0.08 -7.65 -0.96
CA MET A 27 -0.55 -6.36 -0.72
C MET A 27 -0.23 -5.39 -1.86
N LEU A 28 -1.21 -4.60 -2.28
CA LEU A 28 -1.05 -3.55 -3.30
C LEU A 28 -1.86 -2.31 -2.91
N THR A 29 -1.43 -1.13 -3.35
CA THR A 29 -2.18 0.10 -3.08
C THR A 29 -3.36 0.29 -4.04
N ALA A 30 -4.46 0.88 -3.59
CA ALA A 30 -5.51 1.38 -4.47
C ALA A 30 -6.17 2.61 -3.86
N TYR A 31 -6.68 3.48 -4.73
CA TYR A 31 -7.24 4.77 -4.30
C TYR A 31 -8.62 5.04 -4.93
N ASP A 32 -9.07 4.19 -5.84
CA ASP A 32 -10.33 4.35 -6.57
C ASP A 32 -11.06 3.01 -6.71
N TYR A 33 -12.34 3.10 -7.09
CA TYR A 33 -13.24 1.97 -7.25
C TYR A 33 -12.78 0.99 -8.34
N SER A 34 -12.35 1.50 -9.49
CA SER A 34 -12.07 0.67 -10.68
C SER A 34 -10.81 -0.16 -10.47
N MET A 35 -9.73 0.44 -9.95
CA MET A 35 -8.50 -0.25 -9.64
C MET A 35 -8.72 -1.29 -8.53
N ALA A 36 -9.40 -0.90 -7.44
CA ALA A 36 -9.69 -1.81 -6.33
C ALA A 36 -10.49 -3.05 -6.78
N ARG A 37 -11.48 -2.86 -7.65
CA ARG A 37 -12.27 -3.97 -8.21
C ARG A 37 -11.41 -4.95 -9.03
N ILE A 38 -10.45 -4.44 -9.79
CA ILE A 38 -9.54 -5.27 -10.59
C ILE A 38 -8.61 -6.06 -9.67
N LEU A 39 -8.02 -5.41 -8.66
CA LEU A 39 -7.13 -6.05 -7.70
C LEU A 39 -7.83 -7.13 -6.88
N ASP A 40 -9.05 -6.85 -6.39
CA ASP A 40 -9.82 -7.81 -5.60
C ASP A 40 -10.17 -9.07 -6.41
N ARG A 41 -10.60 -8.88 -7.67
CA ARG A 41 -10.87 -9.99 -8.61
C ARG A 41 -9.62 -10.78 -8.99
N ALA A 42 -8.46 -10.13 -9.03
CA ALA A 42 -7.17 -10.78 -9.23
C ALA A 42 -6.74 -11.64 -8.03
N GLY A 43 -7.39 -11.47 -6.88
CA GLY A 43 -7.16 -12.27 -5.67
C GLY A 43 -6.10 -11.70 -4.74
N ILE A 44 -5.84 -10.38 -4.78
CA ILE A 44 -4.95 -9.73 -3.80
C ILE A 44 -5.46 -9.98 -2.37
N ASP A 45 -4.56 -10.14 -1.41
CA ASP A 45 -4.97 -10.40 -0.02
C ASP A 45 -5.35 -9.11 0.71
N VAL A 46 -4.58 -8.05 0.48
CA VAL A 46 -4.75 -6.76 1.15
C VAL A 46 -4.66 -5.61 0.16
N ILE A 47 -5.59 -4.67 0.25
CA ILE A 47 -5.57 -3.41 -0.47
C ILE A 47 -5.25 -2.29 0.51
N LEU A 48 -4.17 -1.56 0.25
CA LEU A 48 -3.73 -0.43 1.06
C LEU A 48 -4.18 0.89 0.42
N VAL A 49 -5.04 1.63 1.11
CA VAL A 49 -5.31 3.03 0.83
C VAL A 49 -4.25 3.86 1.55
N GLY A 50 -3.12 4.05 0.90
CA GLY A 50 -1.95 4.71 1.50
C GLY A 50 -1.86 6.21 1.23
N ASP A 51 -1.13 6.94 2.07
CA ASP A 51 -0.87 8.37 1.89
C ASP A 51 -0.03 8.70 0.63
N SER A 52 0.61 7.68 0.05
CA SER A 52 1.20 7.66 -1.30
C SER A 52 0.25 8.15 -2.41
N ALA A 53 -1.06 8.17 -2.17
CA ALA A 53 -2.03 8.88 -3.02
C ALA A 53 -1.64 10.35 -3.27
N ALA A 54 -0.94 11.00 -2.33
CA ALA A 54 -0.48 12.37 -2.47
C ALA A 54 0.39 12.54 -3.71
N ASN A 55 1.30 11.58 -3.95
CA ASN A 55 2.19 11.62 -5.09
C ASN A 55 1.50 11.15 -6.37
N VAL A 56 0.87 9.97 -6.34
CA VAL A 56 0.41 9.31 -7.56
C VAL A 56 -1.00 9.72 -8.01
N MET A 57 -1.81 10.29 -7.11
CA MET A 57 -3.15 10.79 -7.42
C MET A 57 -3.20 12.32 -7.46
N ALA A 58 -2.53 12.99 -6.50
CA ALA A 58 -2.61 14.44 -6.35
C ALA A 58 -1.39 15.21 -6.87
N GLY A 59 -0.29 14.53 -7.24
CA GLY A 59 0.91 15.17 -7.79
C GLY A 59 1.74 15.98 -6.79
N TYR A 60 1.54 15.80 -5.48
CA TYR A 60 2.39 16.42 -4.46
C TYR A 60 3.79 15.82 -4.46
N GLU A 61 4.79 16.62 -4.07
CA GLU A 61 6.17 16.15 -3.92
C GLU A 61 6.38 15.25 -2.70
N THR A 62 5.55 15.43 -1.65
CA THR A 62 5.61 14.66 -0.40
C THR A 62 4.20 14.20 0.01
N THR A 63 4.10 13.28 0.96
CA THR A 63 2.80 12.81 1.48
C THR A 63 2.21 13.70 2.57
N VAL A 64 2.96 14.69 3.07
CA VAL A 64 2.56 15.60 4.15
C VAL A 64 1.25 16.36 3.87
N PRO A 65 0.94 16.81 2.63
CA PRO A 65 -0.30 17.53 2.36
C PRO A 65 -1.58 16.68 2.43
N MET A 66 -1.47 15.35 2.54
CA MET A 66 -2.63 14.47 2.56
C MET A 66 -3.46 14.69 3.84
N THR A 67 -4.76 14.99 3.70
CA THR A 67 -5.67 15.21 4.83
C THR A 67 -6.48 13.96 5.17
N LEU A 68 -7.10 13.94 6.36
CA LEU A 68 -8.02 12.87 6.75
C LEU A 68 -9.21 12.74 5.78
N ASP A 69 -9.77 13.87 5.32
CA ASP A 69 -10.89 13.86 4.36
C ASP A 69 -10.50 13.23 3.02
N ASN A 70 -9.27 13.47 2.56
CA ASN A 70 -8.76 12.82 1.36
C ASN A 70 -8.65 11.29 1.55
N MET A 71 -8.14 10.85 2.71
CA MET A 71 -8.04 9.42 3.03
C MET A 71 -9.42 8.77 3.14
N ILE A 72 -10.40 9.44 3.77
CA ILE A 72 -11.79 8.99 3.84
C ILE A 72 -12.38 8.85 2.43
N TYR A 73 -12.17 9.83 1.54
CA TYR A 73 -12.69 9.77 0.17
C TYR A 73 -12.15 8.56 -0.62
N HIS A 74 -10.84 8.32 -0.56
CA HIS A 74 -10.23 7.16 -1.21
C HIS A 74 -10.69 5.84 -0.57
N ALA A 75 -10.75 5.79 0.77
CA ALA A 75 -11.25 4.62 1.49
C ALA A 75 -12.70 4.28 1.13
N GLN A 76 -13.59 5.27 1.05
CA GLN A 76 -14.97 5.07 0.59
C GLN A 76 -15.04 4.55 -0.85
N SER A 77 -14.16 5.04 -1.73
CA SER A 77 -14.12 4.60 -3.12
C SER A 77 -13.67 3.14 -3.24
N VAL A 78 -12.64 2.75 -2.49
CA VAL A 78 -12.10 1.39 -2.46
C VAL A 78 -13.07 0.41 -1.78
N THR A 79 -13.62 0.76 -0.63
CA THR A 79 -14.53 -0.12 0.13
C THR A 79 -15.82 -0.46 -0.63
N ARG A 80 -16.31 0.43 -1.51
CA ARG A 80 -17.43 0.13 -2.41
C ARG A 80 -17.11 -0.95 -3.46
N ALA A 81 -15.83 -1.18 -3.77
CA ALA A 81 -15.38 -2.08 -4.82
C ALA A 81 -14.97 -3.47 -4.33
N VAL A 82 -14.54 -3.58 -3.07
CA VAL A 82 -13.87 -4.77 -2.52
C VAL A 82 -14.87 -5.71 -1.88
N GLU A 83 -14.83 -6.98 -2.29
CA GLU A 83 -15.66 -8.05 -1.73
C GLU A 83 -14.84 -9.02 -0.86
N ARG A 84 -13.58 -9.28 -1.23
CA ARG A 84 -12.72 -10.28 -0.57
C ARG A 84 -11.56 -9.68 0.21
N ALA A 85 -10.74 -8.83 -0.40
CA ALA A 85 -9.49 -8.36 0.18
C ALA A 85 -9.71 -7.58 1.47
N LEU A 86 -8.73 -7.62 2.37
CA LEU A 86 -8.73 -6.74 3.54
C LEU A 86 -8.38 -5.32 3.07
N VAL A 87 -9.20 -4.33 3.38
CA VAL A 87 -8.88 -2.92 3.13
C VAL A 87 -8.17 -2.35 4.35
N VAL A 88 -6.97 -1.80 4.16
CA VAL A 88 -6.20 -1.07 5.17
C VAL A 88 -6.07 0.37 4.72
N VAL A 89 -6.18 1.33 5.64
CA VAL A 89 -6.12 2.76 5.34
C VAL A 89 -5.05 3.40 6.20
N ASP A 90 -4.17 4.20 5.59
CA ASP A 90 -3.17 4.95 6.32
C ASP A 90 -3.79 6.11 7.10
N MET A 91 -3.19 6.38 8.26
CA MET A 91 -3.44 7.62 9.00
C MET A 91 -2.51 8.70 8.47
N PRO A 92 -3.03 9.82 7.93
CA PRO A 92 -2.18 10.85 7.36
C PRO A 92 -1.37 11.58 8.43
N PHE A 93 -0.26 12.20 8.03
CA PHE A 93 0.60 12.95 8.94
C PHE A 93 -0.18 14.05 9.70
N GLY A 94 0.12 14.21 10.98
CA GLY A 94 -0.54 15.17 11.87
C GLY A 94 -1.81 14.65 12.54
N THR A 95 -2.35 13.49 12.15
CA THR A 95 -3.62 12.96 12.70
C THR A 95 -3.44 12.00 13.89
N TYR A 96 -2.21 11.61 14.21
CA TYR A 96 -1.94 10.62 15.27
C TYR A 96 -0.74 10.95 16.18
N GLN A 97 0.06 11.97 15.86
CA GLN A 97 1.26 12.35 16.60
C GLN A 97 1.00 13.25 17.82
N GLY A 98 -0.20 13.82 17.95
CA GLY A 98 -0.56 14.76 19.03
C GLY A 98 -0.83 14.07 20.36
N ASN A 99 -1.94 13.33 20.46
CA ASN A 99 -2.24 12.48 21.61
C ASN A 99 -3.03 11.22 21.20
N SER A 100 -3.03 10.19 22.06
CA SER A 100 -3.71 8.91 21.79
C SER A 100 -5.22 9.05 21.55
N LYS A 101 -5.85 10.13 22.05
CA LYS A 101 -7.28 10.42 21.85
C LYS A 101 -7.55 11.03 20.47
N GLU A 102 -6.67 11.85 19.93
CA GLU A 102 -6.74 12.35 18.54
C GLU A 102 -6.48 11.25 17.52
N ALA A 103 -5.50 10.37 17.80
CA ALA A 103 -5.27 9.17 17.01
C ALA A 103 -6.52 8.27 17.01
N LEU A 104 -7.13 8.05 18.19
CA LEU A 104 -8.36 7.29 18.32
C LEU A 104 -9.56 7.98 17.66
N CYS A 105 -9.73 9.29 17.80
CA CYS A 105 -10.82 10.03 17.15
C CYS A 105 -10.70 9.98 15.62
N SER A 106 -9.49 10.19 15.10
CA SER A 106 -9.22 10.10 13.65
C SER A 106 -9.42 8.68 13.14
N ALA A 107 -9.03 7.66 13.91
CA ALA A 107 -9.34 6.28 13.60
C ALA A 107 -10.85 6.01 13.66
N VAL A 108 -11.56 6.46 14.70
CA VAL A 108 -13.02 6.29 14.83
C VAL A 108 -13.80 6.95 13.69
N LEU A 109 -13.33 8.08 13.16
CA LEU A 109 -13.88 8.70 11.94
C LEU A 109 -13.71 7.81 10.70
N LEU A 110 -12.68 6.97 10.68
CA LEU A 110 -12.46 5.96 9.65
C LEU A 110 -13.26 4.66 9.91
N SER A 111 -13.57 4.29 11.18
CA SER A 111 -14.60 3.33 11.69
C SER A 111 -14.30 2.90 13.16
N ALA A 112 -15.21 2.28 13.92
CA ALA A 112 -15.00 1.93 15.36
C ALA A 112 -14.85 0.42 15.59
N GLY A 113 -13.64 -0.02 15.97
CA GLY A 113 -13.25 -1.44 16.09
C GLY A 113 -12.04 -1.83 15.23
N ILE A 114 -11.22 -0.84 14.86
CA ILE A 114 -10.24 -0.94 13.76
C ILE A 114 -9.00 -1.71 14.18
N PRO A 115 -8.66 -2.79 13.47
CA PRO A 115 -7.34 -3.37 13.56
C PRO A 115 -6.28 -2.38 13.05
N VAL A 116 -5.25 -2.12 13.85
CA VAL A 116 -4.17 -1.19 13.50
C VAL A 116 -2.99 -1.95 12.87
N MET A 117 -2.48 -1.48 11.74
CA MET A 117 -1.21 -1.93 11.17
C MET A 117 -0.12 -0.92 11.51
N GLY A 118 0.98 -1.36 12.10
CA GLY A 118 2.14 -0.51 12.36
C GLY A 118 2.94 -0.24 11.09
N HIS A 119 3.73 0.83 11.06
CA HIS A 119 4.70 1.11 10.01
C HIS A 119 6.02 1.55 10.63
N LEU A 120 7.10 0.82 10.35
CA LEU A 120 8.45 1.13 10.84
C LEU A 120 9.45 1.20 9.67
N GLY A 121 10.61 1.81 9.95
CA GLY A 121 11.68 2.02 8.97
C GLY A 121 11.67 3.43 8.41
N LEU A 122 11.80 3.60 7.10
CA LEU A 122 11.59 4.91 6.52
C LEU A 122 10.10 5.24 6.60
N THR A 123 9.72 6.21 7.42
CA THR A 123 8.39 6.82 7.35
C THR A 123 8.49 8.04 6.44
N PRO A 124 7.89 8.04 5.24
CA PRO A 124 7.96 9.16 4.29
C PRO A 124 7.57 10.50 4.92
N GLN A 125 6.69 10.45 5.91
CA GLN A 125 6.18 11.57 6.70
C GLN A 125 7.26 12.28 7.55
N SER A 126 8.41 11.65 7.78
CA SER A 126 9.54 12.24 8.53
C SER A 126 10.59 12.89 7.62
N ILE A 127 10.29 13.14 6.34
CA ILE A 127 11.26 13.66 5.36
C ILE A 127 11.93 14.96 5.80
N HIS A 128 11.19 15.87 6.44
CA HIS A 128 11.71 17.14 6.95
C HIS A 128 12.60 16.98 8.20
N LYS A 129 12.50 15.86 8.92
CA LYS A 129 13.33 15.57 10.10
C LYS A 129 14.68 14.96 9.74
N TYR A 130 14.78 14.27 8.58
CA TYR A 130 15.95 13.45 8.25
C TYR A 130 16.55 13.70 6.86
N GLY A 131 15.91 14.51 6.00
CA GLY A 131 16.49 15.04 4.76
C GLY A 131 16.79 14.03 3.64
N THR A 132 16.60 12.72 3.83
CA THR A 132 16.90 11.71 2.80
C THR A 132 15.99 10.48 2.85
N TYR A 133 15.84 9.82 1.68
CA TYR A 133 15.11 8.56 1.47
C TYR A 133 15.97 7.29 1.73
N ALA A 134 17.07 7.42 2.49
CA ALA A 134 18.08 6.39 2.65
C ALA A 134 17.59 5.17 3.47
N VAL A 135 18.23 4.02 3.24
CA VAL A 135 18.03 2.78 4.02
C VAL A 135 18.31 3.03 5.50
N ARG A 136 17.40 2.58 6.37
CA ARG A 136 17.48 2.76 7.84
C ARG A 136 18.09 1.54 8.53
N ALA A 137 18.44 1.67 9.81
CA ALA A 137 18.90 0.59 10.66
C ALA A 137 20.14 -0.12 10.13
N LYS A 138 21.15 0.67 9.72
CA LYS A 138 22.45 0.14 9.30
C LYS A 138 23.40 -0.07 10.48
N GLU A 139 23.20 0.70 11.55
CA GLU A 139 23.98 0.62 12.77
C GLU A 139 23.27 -0.28 13.79
N GLU A 140 24.05 -0.97 14.63
CA GLU A 140 23.56 -1.96 15.59
C GLU A 140 22.51 -1.37 16.54
N ALA A 141 22.75 -0.16 17.07
CA ALA A 141 21.81 0.54 17.94
C ALA A 141 20.48 0.89 17.25
N GLU A 142 20.51 1.23 15.95
CA GLU A 142 19.28 1.48 15.20
C GLU A 142 18.50 0.18 14.92
N ALA A 143 19.21 -0.94 14.74
CA ALA A 143 18.61 -2.26 14.54
C ALA A 143 17.94 -2.78 15.81
N GLU A 144 18.60 -2.65 16.97
CA GLU A 144 18.04 -2.97 18.28
C GLU A 144 16.78 -2.16 18.56
N LYS A 145 16.83 -0.85 18.30
CA LYS A 145 15.66 0.02 18.45
C LYS A 145 14.50 -0.40 17.55
N LEU A 146 14.76 -0.74 16.28
CA LEU A 146 13.72 -1.22 15.36
C LEU A 146 13.03 -2.48 15.89
N LEU A 147 13.81 -3.43 16.45
CA LEU A 147 13.27 -4.64 17.06
C LEU A 147 12.42 -4.31 18.29
N GLU A 148 12.91 -3.44 19.18
CA GLU A 148 12.17 -2.97 20.34
C GLU A 148 10.84 -2.31 19.94
N ASP A 149 10.87 -1.37 19.00
CA ASP A 149 9.69 -0.69 18.48
C ASP A 149 8.69 -1.69 17.86
N ALA A 150 9.19 -2.71 17.15
CA ALA A 150 8.33 -3.75 16.57
C ALA A 150 7.62 -4.57 17.66
N HIS A 151 8.35 -5.02 18.69
CA HIS A 151 7.77 -5.72 19.84
C HIS A 151 6.78 -4.85 20.61
N LEU A 152 7.02 -3.54 20.72
CA LEU A 152 6.09 -2.60 21.35
C LEU A 152 4.80 -2.47 20.55
N LEU A 153 4.88 -2.37 19.22
CA LEU A 153 3.70 -2.33 18.35
C LEU A 153 2.87 -3.61 18.44
N GLU A 154 3.51 -4.78 18.48
CA GLU A 154 2.82 -6.05 18.70
C GLU A 154 2.10 -6.07 20.06
N LYS A 155 2.78 -5.68 21.14
CA LYS A 155 2.19 -5.58 22.49
C LYS A 155 1.05 -4.56 22.56
N ALA A 156 1.11 -3.51 21.76
CA ALA A 156 0.06 -2.50 21.65
C ALA A 156 -1.19 -3.01 20.89
N GLY A 157 -1.11 -4.20 20.28
CA GLY A 157 -2.23 -4.84 19.60
C GLY A 157 -2.29 -4.58 18.10
N CYS A 158 -1.19 -4.15 17.46
CA CYS A 158 -1.13 -4.08 16.00
C CYS A 158 -1.33 -5.48 15.41
N PHE A 159 -2.16 -5.62 14.38
CA PHE A 159 -2.40 -6.92 13.75
C PHE A 159 -1.31 -7.31 12.73
N GLY A 160 -0.42 -6.38 12.39
CA GLY A 160 0.68 -6.55 11.46
C GLY A 160 1.53 -5.29 11.39
N ILE A 161 2.70 -5.37 10.76
CA ILE A 161 3.63 -4.23 10.62
C ILE A 161 4.19 -4.17 9.19
N VAL A 162 4.19 -2.98 8.59
CA VAL A 162 4.94 -2.68 7.38
C VAL A 162 6.36 -2.28 7.74
N LEU A 163 7.35 -2.89 7.11
CA LEU A 163 8.76 -2.49 7.16
C LEU A 163 9.17 -1.88 5.82
N GLU A 164 9.55 -0.62 5.84
CA GLU A 164 10.00 0.11 4.66
C GLU A 164 11.52 0.35 4.68
N LYS A 165 12.19 -0.07 3.60
CA LYS A 165 13.64 0.15 3.37
C LYS A 165 14.53 -0.27 4.55
N ILE A 166 14.26 -1.46 5.07
CA ILE A 166 15.03 -2.13 6.12
C ILE A 166 15.97 -3.18 5.50
N PRO A 167 17.20 -3.37 6.03
CA PRO A 167 18.08 -4.46 5.61
C PRO A 167 17.38 -5.82 5.69
N ALA A 168 17.52 -6.64 4.63
CA ALA A 168 16.76 -7.87 4.49
C ALA A 168 16.94 -8.87 5.65
N HIS A 169 18.15 -8.94 6.23
CA HIS A 169 18.44 -9.83 7.36
C HIS A 169 17.69 -9.39 8.62
N LEU A 170 17.68 -8.08 8.91
CA LEU A 170 17.00 -7.47 10.05
C LEU A 170 15.48 -7.60 9.90
N ALA A 171 14.93 -7.30 8.73
CA ALA A 171 13.51 -7.49 8.46
C ALA A 171 13.08 -8.96 8.64
N GLY A 172 13.92 -9.90 8.20
CA GLY A 172 13.71 -11.33 8.44
C GLY A 172 13.83 -11.73 9.90
N GLN A 173 14.66 -11.05 10.69
CA GLN A 173 14.73 -11.25 12.14
C GLN A 173 13.44 -10.79 12.81
N VAL A 174 12.97 -9.57 12.53
CA VAL A 174 11.68 -9.05 13.03
C VAL A 174 10.55 -10.02 12.68
N ALA A 175 10.49 -10.51 11.44
CA ALA A 175 9.46 -11.45 11.00
C ALA A 175 9.48 -12.79 11.74
N ARG A 176 10.65 -13.26 12.19
CA ARG A 176 10.75 -14.49 12.99
C ARG A 176 10.41 -14.30 14.46
N GLU A 177 10.70 -13.13 15.02
CA GLU A 177 10.48 -12.86 16.44
C GLU A 177 9.03 -12.53 16.78
N LEU A 178 8.31 -11.86 15.88
CA LEU A 178 6.93 -11.45 16.10
C LEU A 178 5.94 -12.52 15.62
N ALA A 179 4.84 -12.68 16.34
CA ALA A 179 3.72 -13.54 15.96
C ALA A 179 2.84 -12.91 14.88
N ILE A 180 2.78 -11.58 14.81
CA ILE A 180 1.99 -10.84 13.80
C ILE A 180 2.69 -10.75 12.43
N PRO A 181 1.94 -10.71 11.30
CA PRO A 181 2.49 -10.55 9.96
C PRO A 181 3.36 -9.31 9.74
N ILE A 182 4.52 -9.51 9.12
CA ILE A 182 5.42 -8.46 8.66
C ILE A 182 5.33 -8.32 7.14
N ILE A 183 5.00 -7.14 6.64
CA ILE A 183 4.89 -6.81 5.23
C ILE A 183 6.06 -5.93 4.82
N GLY A 184 6.79 -6.31 3.78
CA GLY A 184 7.97 -5.56 3.33
C GLY A 184 7.71 -4.68 2.12
N ILE A 185 8.34 -3.51 2.10
CA ILE A 185 8.59 -2.73 0.88
C ILE A 185 10.05 -2.30 0.86
N GLY A 186 10.81 -2.90 -0.05
CA GLY A 186 12.28 -2.78 -0.02
C GLY A 186 12.94 -3.36 1.23
N ALA A 187 12.27 -4.28 1.92
CA ALA A 187 12.77 -4.97 3.13
C ALA A 187 13.26 -6.41 2.87
N GLY A 188 13.42 -6.79 1.60
CA GLY A 188 13.83 -8.15 1.21
C GLY A 188 12.72 -9.19 1.33
N ARG A 189 13.06 -10.45 1.03
CA ARG A 189 12.08 -11.56 0.88
C ARG A 189 11.76 -12.33 2.16
N TYR A 190 12.46 -12.04 3.26
CA TYR A 190 12.41 -12.85 4.49
C TYR A 190 11.25 -12.47 5.43
N VAL A 191 10.44 -11.49 5.05
CA VAL A 191 9.20 -11.07 5.70
C VAL A 191 8.00 -11.90 5.23
N ASP A 192 6.85 -11.77 5.88
CA ASP A 192 5.65 -12.59 5.65
C ASP A 192 4.86 -12.17 4.41
N GLY A 193 4.99 -10.92 3.96
CA GLY A 193 4.34 -10.43 2.74
C GLY A 193 5.08 -9.28 2.08
N GLN A 194 4.53 -8.77 0.97
CA GLN A 194 5.10 -7.63 0.24
C GLN A 194 4.02 -6.63 -0.12
N VAL A 195 4.39 -5.34 -0.13
CA VAL A 195 3.56 -4.24 -0.64
C VAL A 195 4.33 -3.43 -1.69
N LEU A 196 3.62 -3.01 -2.73
CA LEU A 196 4.08 -2.03 -3.71
C LEU A 196 2.98 -1.01 -3.99
N VAL A 197 3.39 0.20 -4.38
CA VAL A 197 2.49 1.18 -4.98
C VAL A 197 2.07 0.67 -6.36
N THR A 198 0.77 0.51 -6.58
CA THR A 198 0.25 -0.11 -7.81
C THR A 198 0.62 0.68 -9.07
N HIS A 199 0.66 2.01 -8.98
CA HIS A 199 1.05 2.89 -10.09
C HIS A 199 2.49 2.67 -10.53
N ASP A 200 3.40 2.50 -9.57
CA ASP A 200 4.81 2.22 -9.84
C ASP A 200 4.98 0.80 -10.41
N MET A 201 4.30 -0.18 -9.83
CA MET A 201 4.34 -1.58 -10.26
C MET A 201 3.83 -1.75 -11.70
N LEU A 202 2.77 -1.03 -12.08
CA LEU A 202 2.19 -1.07 -13.42
C LEU A 202 2.96 -0.19 -14.43
N GLY A 203 3.95 0.58 -13.96
CA GLY A 203 4.68 1.52 -14.80
C GLY A 203 3.76 2.61 -15.37
N ILE A 204 2.82 3.11 -14.56
CA ILE A 204 2.07 4.34 -14.84
C ILE A 204 2.96 5.55 -14.51
N ASN A 205 3.70 5.45 -13.40
CA ASN A 205 4.74 6.40 -13.02
C ASN A 205 6.10 5.89 -13.52
N SER A 206 6.65 6.53 -14.55
CA SER A 206 7.92 6.15 -15.16
C SER A 206 9.14 6.82 -14.53
N GLU A 207 8.95 7.98 -13.88
CA GLU A 207 10.02 8.82 -13.35
C GLU A 207 10.59 8.29 -12.04
N PHE A 208 9.80 7.52 -11.30
CA PHE A 208 10.23 6.86 -10.07
C PHE A 208 10.68 5.41 -10.34
N SER A 209 11.93 5.10 -9.98
CA SER A 209 12.51 3.76 -10.20
C SER A 209 13.45 3.34 -9.06
N PRO A 210 12.93 3.11 -7.84
CA PRO A 210 13.75 2.66 -6.74
C PRO A 210 14.22 1.22 -6.95
N ARG A 211 15.36 0.85 -6.36
CA ARG A 211 15.98 -0.49 -6.52
C ARG A 211 15.08 -1.67 -6.11
N PHE A 212 14.09 -1.45 -5.25
CA PHE A 212 13.19 -2.49 -4.77
C PHE A 212 11.95 -2.70 -5.65
N LEU A 213 11.69 -1.80 -6.60
CA LEU A 213 10.51 -1.88 -7.46
C LEU A 213 10.76 -2.91 -8.58
N ARG A 214 9.79 -3.82 -8.76
CA ARG A 214 9.63 -4.59 -9.99
C ARG A 214 8.45 -4.05 -10.76
N ARG A 215 8.66 -3.69 -12.02
CA ARG A 215 7.58 -3.35 -12.96
C ARG A 215 7.03 -4.63 -13.58
N TYR A 216 5.71 -4.78 -13.57
CA TYR A 216 4.98 -5.89 -14.16
C TYR A 216 4.30 -5.50 -15.47
N ALA A 217 4.23 -4.21 -15.78
CA ALA A 217 3.76 -3.65 -17.04
C ALA A 217 4.44 -2.29 -17.34
N ASN A 218 4.22 -1.76 -18.55
CA ASN A 218 4.53 -0.39 -18.93
C ASN A 218 3.23 0.30 -19.42
N LEU A 219 2.39 0.69 -18.48
CA LEU A 219 1.12 1.32 -18.81
C LEU A 219 1.29 2.72 -19.37
N THR A 220 2.36 3.46 -19.05
CA THR A 220 2.65 4.75 -19.70
C THR A 220 2.71 4.58 -21.22
N GLU A 221 3.52 3.65 -21.72
CA GLU A 221 3.65 3.40 -23.16
C GLU A 221 2.34 2.92 -23.79
N THR A 222 1.64 1.99 -23.12
CA THR A 222 0.36 1.45 -23.60
C THR A 222 -0.70 2.55 -23.72
N MET A 223 -0.82 3.39 -22.70
CA MET A 223 -1.79 4.49 -22.68
C MET A 223 -1.40 5.58 -23.67
N SER A 224 -0.12 5.97 -23.76
CA SER A 224 0.35 6.94 -24.75
C SER A 224 0.06 6.48 -26.19
N GLY A 225 0.25 5.19 -26.49
CA GLY A 225 -0.13 4.62 -27.79
C GLY A 225 -1.63 4.71 -28.06
N ALA A 226 -2.45 4.30 -27.09
CA ALA A 226 -3.91 4.36 -27.21
C ALA A 226 -4.43 5.80 -27.40
N PHE A 227 -3.90 6.75 -26.62
CA PHE A 227 -4.24 8.17 -26.76
C PHE A 227 -3.80 8.72 -28.12
N GLY A 228 -2.61 8.34 -28.59
CA GLY A 228 -2.10 8.74 -29.89
C GLY A 228 -2.96 8.24 -31.06
N SER A 229 -3.45 6.99 -30.98
CA SER A 229 -4.40 6.46 -31.97
C SER A 229 -5.72 7.20 -31.92
N TYR A 230 -6.35 7.34 -30.76
CA TYR A 230 -7.61 8.08 -30.63
C TYR A 230 -7.51 9.52 -31.16
N ILE A 231 -6.42 10.23 -30.83
CA ILE A 231 -6.17 11.59 -31.34
C ILE A 231 -6.07 11.60 -32.86
N ARG A 232 -5.44 10.58 -33.46
CA ARG A 232 -5.33 10.46 -34.92
C ARG A 232 -6.69 10.22 -35.54
N ASP A 233 -7.43 9.24 -35.04
CA ASP A 233 -8.74 8.85 -35.56
C ASP A 233 -9.72 10.06 -35.55
N VAL A 234 -9.70 10.86 -34.47
CA VAL A 234 -10.49 12.10 -34.38
C VAL A 234 -10.02 13.17 -35.37
N LYS A 235 -8.71 13.36 -35.53
CA LYS A 235 -8.15 14.41 -36.41
C LYS A 235 -8.30 14.08 -37.90
N GLU A 236 -8.26 12.80 -38.24
CA GLU A 236 -8.42 12.30 -39.61
C GLU A 236 -9.90 12.10 -39.97
N GLY A 237 -10.80 12.14 -38.99
CA GLY A 237 -12.24 11.98 -39.18
C GLY A 237 -12.68 10.52 -39.26
N ASP A 238 -11.82 9.59 -38.87
CA ASP A 238 -12.11 8.15 -38.79
C ASP A 238 -12.98 7.80 -37.57
N PHE A 239 -12.94 8.63 -36.52
CA PHE A 239 -13.82 8.51 -35.35
C PHE A 239 -14.68 9.77 -35.13
N PRO A 240 -16.00 9.62 -34.88
CA PRO A 240 -16.77 8.38 -34.94
C PRO A 240 -17.05 7.94 -36.39
N SER A 241 -17.08 6.63 -36.62
CA SER A 241 -17.56 6.00 -37.85
C SER A 241 -19.10 6.01 -37.97
N GLU A 242 -19.65 5.51 -39.07
CA GLU A 242 -21.11 5.37 -39.25
C GLU A 242 -21.78 4.47 -38.20
N GLU A 243 -21.05 3.48 -37.66
CA GLU A 243 -21.56 2.59 -36.60
C GLU A 243 -21.51 3.22 -35.20
N GLU A 244 -20.80 4.34 -35.04
CA GLU A 244 -20.54 5.01 -33.77
C GLU A 244 -21.33 6.32 -33.60
N GLN A 245 -22.31 6.58 -34.47
CA GLN A 245 -23.18 7.76 -34.44
C GLN A 245 -24.68 7.40 -34.53
N TYR A 246 -25.56 8.32 -34.12
CA TYR A 246 -27.03 8.16 -34.10
C TYR A 246 -27.72 8.98 -35.18
#